data_AF-A0A7V5R625-F1
#
_entry.id   AF-A0A7V5R625-F1
#
_cell.length_a   1.000
_cell.length_b   1.000
_cell.length_c   1.000
_cell.angle_alpha   90.00
_cell.angle_beta   90.00
_cell.angle_gamma   90.00
#
_symmetry.space_group_name_H-M   'P 1'
#
loop_
_entity.id
_entity.type
_entity.pdbx_description
1 polymer ?
#
loop_
_entity_poly.entity_id
_entity_poly.type
_entity_poly.pdbx_seq_one_letter_code
_entity_poly.pdbx_strand_id
1 'polypeptide(L)'
;MEKYTVEKLMVSLSEYATVRVGSTLYEAIFALEKAQEEFDQAKYKHRGMLILNDKGRVIGKLNHLDALQALEPETEDDVETTLFYYGFSKDFVRDISRRRRMEGAPLANLRQKAVTLKV
;
A
#
# COMPACT_ATOMS: atom_id res chain seq x y z
N MET A 1 18.41 -15.38 27.09
CA MET A 1 18.16 -14.61 25.85
C MET A 1 19.38 -13.74 25.58
N GLU A 2 19.98 -13.87 24.40
CA GLU A 2 21.06 -12.97 23.97
C GLU A 2 20.50 -11.55 23.73
N LYS A 3 21.31 -10.52 24.04
CA LYS A 3 20.94 -9.13 23.86
C LYS A 3 21.31 -8.66 22.44
N TYR A 4 20.34 -8.66 21.54
CA TYR A 4 20.48 -8.07 20.20
C TYR A 4 20.03 -6.60 20.21
N THR A 5 20.76 -5.74 19.50
CA THR A 5 20.34 -4.36 19.21
C THR A 5 19.59 -4.33 17.88
N VAL A 6 18.65 -3.39 17.73
CA VAL A 6 17.88 -3.23 16.47
C VAL A 6 18.80 -3.03 15.27
N GLU A 7 19.90 -2.31 15.45
CA GLU A 7 20.93 -2.09 14.43
C GLU A 7 21.53 -3.38 13.87
N LYS A 8 21.65 -4.43 14.69
CA LYS A 8 22.17 -5.74 14.26
C LYS A 8 21.15 -6.58 13.49
N LEU A 9 19.88 -6.18 13.52
CA LEU A 9 18.76 -6.88 12.88
C LEU A 9 18.18 -6.10 11.70
N MET A 10 18.46 -4.80 11.60
CA MET A 10 17.93 -3.95 10.55
C MET A 10 18.62 -4.22 9.20
N VAL A 11 17.93 -3.84 8.14
CA VAL A 11 18.43 -3.89 6.77
C VAL A 11 18.84 -2.47 6.35
N SER A 12 19.89 -2.35 5.53
CA SER A 12 20.37 -1.04 5.09
C SER A 12 19.35 -0.35 4.20
N LEU A 13 19.29 0.99 4.24
CA LEU A 13 18.36 1.76 3.39
C LEU A 13 18.60 1.50 1.89
N SER A 14 19.85 1.21 1.49
CA SER A 14 20.23 0.86 0.12
C SER A 14 19.59 -0.42 -0.39
N GLU A 15 19.11 -1.29 0.49
CA GLU A 15 18.43 -2.54 0.12
C GLU A 15 16.90 -2.37 0.01
N TYR A 16 16.36 -1.19 0.34
CA TYR A 16 14.93 -0.88 0.19
C TYR A 16 14.63 -0.23 -1.16
N ALA A 17 13.50 -0.62 -1.75
CA ALA A 17 12.86 0.19 -2.78
C ALA A 17 12.40 1.52 -2.18
N THR A 18 12.77 2.62 -2.83
CA THR A 18 12.49 3.98 -2.37
C THR A 18 11.86 4.81 -3.48
N VAL A 19 10.94 5.69 -3.09
CA VAL A 19 10.33 6.71 -3.98
C VAL A 19 10.37 8.08 -3.32
N ARG A 20 10.25 9.15 -4.11
CA ARG A 20 10.17 10.51 -3.57
C ARG A 20 8.73 10.85 -3.20
N VAL A 21 8.58 11.72 -2.22
CA VAL A 21 7.30 12.33 -1.90
C VAL A 21 6.72 13.04 -3.11
N GLY A 22 5.43 12.82 -3.38
CA GLY A 22 4.71 13.36 -4.53
C GLY A 22 4.81 12.50 -5.80
N SER A 23 5.54 11.39 -5.77
CA SER A 23 5.51 10.38 -6.84
C SER A 23 4.14 9.76 -6.98
N THR A 24 3.83 9.22 -8.16
CA THR A 24 2.55 8.54 -8.37
C THR A 24 2.57 7.12 -7.80
N LEU A 25 1.41 6.58 -7.48
CA LEU A 25 1.27 5.18 -7.05
C LEU A 25 1.78 4.23 -8.15
N TYR A 26 1.59 4.59 -9.42
CA TYR A 26 2.16 3.89 -10.55
C TYR A 26 3.69 3.86 -10.53
N GLU A 27 4.34 5.03 -10.34
CA GLU A 27 5.80 5.11 -10.21
C GLU A 27 6.32 4.30 -9.04
N ALA A 28 5.59 4.31 -7.93
CA ALA A 28 5.92 3.54 -6.75
C ALA A 28 5.89 2.04 -7.07
N ILE A 29 4.78 1.53 -7.61
CA ILE A 29 4.66 0.10 -7.97
C ILE A 29 5.74 -0.30 -8.98
N PHE A 30 6.05 0.55 -9.95
CA PHE A 30 7.09 0.30 -10.94
C PHE A 30 8.50 0.27 -10.33
N ALA A 31 8.81 1.17 -9.38
CA ALA A 31 10.07 1.15 -8.65
C ALA A 31 10.22 -0.14 -7.82
N LEU A 32 9.11 -0.62 -7.25
CA LEU A 32 9.07 -1.88 -6.51
C LEU A 32 9.30 -3.09 -7.43
N GLU A 33 8.73 -3.10 -8.63
CA GLU A 33 8.94 -4.15 -9.64
C GLU A 33 10.40 -4.22 -10.06
N LYS A 34 11.01 -3.08 -10.43
CA LYS A 34 12.44 -3.01 -10.77
C LYS A 34 13.35 -3.47 -9.64
N ALA A 35 13.07 -3.03 -8.41
CA ALA A 35 13.86 -3.43 -7.26
C ALA A 35 13.74 -4.94 -6.98
N GLN A 36 12.61 -5.57 -7.34
CA GLN A 36 12.45 -7.03 -7.27
C GLN A 36 13.23 -7.76 -8.36
N GLU A 37 13.23 -7.23 -9.60
CA GLU A 37 13.96 -7.80 -10.73
C GLU A 37 15.48 -7.74 -10.54
N GLU A 38 16.01 -6.61 -10.05
CA GLU A 38 17.45 -6.42 -9.80
C GLU A 38 17.96 -7.28 -8.64
N PHE A 39 17.08 -7.73 -7.74
CA PHE A 39 17.43 -8.51 -6.56
C PHE A 39 17.42 -10.02 -6.85
N ASP A 40 18.42 -10.49 -7.59
CA ASP A 40 18.54 -11.86 -8.12
C ASP A 40 18.93 -12.94 -7.08
N GLN A 41 18.54 -12.78 -5.81
CA GLN A 41 18.72 -13.81 -4.77
C GLN A 41 17.38 -14.20 -4.12
N ALA A 42 16.61 -14.99 -4.88
CA ALA A 42 15.60 -15.95 -4.44
C ALA A 42 14.38 -15.50 -3.61
N LYS A 43 14.26 -14.24 -3.17
CA LYS A 43 13.05 -13.66 -2.55
C LYS A 43 13.37 -12.23 -2.17
N TYR A 44 12.84 -11.25 -2.88
CA TYR A 44 12.73 -9.90 -2.32
C TYR A 44 11.99 -10.01 -0.97
N LYS A 45 12.69 -9.77 0.15
CA LYS A 45 12.13 -10.01 1.52
C LYS A 45 11.20 -8.88 1.97
N HIS A 46 11.22 -7.75 1.29
CA HIS A 46 10.57 -6.51 1.71
C HIS A 46 9.27 -6.30 0.94
N ARG A 47 8.12 -6.38 1.61
CA ARG A 47 6.78 -6.22 0.99
C ARG A 47 6.28 -4.78 0.98
N GLY A 48 7.20 -3.81 1.05
CA GLY A 48 6.87 -2.40 1.14
C GLY A 48 8.05 -1.51 0.77
N MET A 49 7.72 -0.28 0.39
CA MET A 49 8.66 0.76 -0.03
C MET A 49 8.74 1.88 1.00
N LEU A 50 9.84 2.61 0.97
CA LEU A 50 10.04 3.80 1.80
C LEU A 50 9.89 5.07 0.96
N ILE A 51 9.24 6.07 1.54
CA ILE A 51 9.01 7.37 0.91
C ILE A 51 10.05 8.33 1.47
N LEU A 52 10.83 8.93 0.58
CA LEU A 52 11.89 9.87 0.91
C LEU A 52 11.45 11.31 0.62
N ASN A 53 11.86 12.23 1.48
CA ASN A 53 11.78 13.66 1.17
C ASN A 53 12.98 14.11 0.31
N ASP A 54 12.98 15.38 -0.08
CA ASP A 54 14.05 15.99 -0.89
C ASP A 54 15.44 15.95 -0.22
N LYS A 55 15.49 15.77 1.10
CA LYS A 55 16.73 15.63 1.88
C LYS A 55 17.18 14.17 2.03
N GLY A 56 16.53 13.23 1.33
CA GLY A 56 16.84 11.80 1.40
C GLY A 56 16.44 11.13 2.72
N ARG A 57 15.58 11.76 3.53
CA ARG A 57 15.10 11.19 4.79
C ARG A 57 13.78 10.45 4.57
N VAL A 58 13.64 9.30 5.21
CA VAL A 58 12.39 8.53 5.24
C VAL A 58 11.32 9.32 5.98
N ILE A 59 10.21 9.60 5.30
CA ILE A 59 9.04 10.28 5.86
C ILE A 59 7.79 9.39 5.89
N GLY A 60 7.83 8.23 5.23
CA GLY A 60 6.69 7.32 5.16
C GLY A 60 7.07 5.96 4.59
N LYS A 61 6.07 5.07 4.55
CA LYS A 61 6.15 3.75 3.94
C LYS A 61 4.89 3.45 3.16
N LEU A 62 5.01 2.68 2.09
CA LEU A 62 3.88 2.18 1.31
C LEU A 62 3.96 0.66 1.23
N ASN A 63 2.92 -0.04 1.71
CA ASN A 63 2.85 -1.50 1.64
C ASN A 63 1.85 -1.93 0.54
N HIS A 64 1.88 -3.20 0.16
CA HIS A 64 0.98 -3.72 -0.87
C HIS A 64 -0.50 -3.57 -0.51
N LEU A 65 -0.86 -3.76 0.76
CA LEU A 65 -2.25 -3.62 1.20
C LEU A 65 -2.73 -2.17 1.08
N ASP A 66 -1.89 -1.21 1.48
CA ASP A 66 -2.20 0.21 1.40
C ASP A 66 -2.37 0.64 -0.07
N ALA A 67 -1.52 0.12 -0.97
CA ALA A 67 -1.63 0.36 -2.40
C ALA A 67 -2.93 -0.22 -3.00
N LEU A 68 -3.34 -1.42 -2.60
CA LEU A 68 -4.60 -2.03 -3.03
C LEU A 68 -5.79 -1.24 -2.50
N GLN A 69 -5.78 -0.87 -1.22
CA GLN A 69 -6.85 -0.09 -0.61
C GLN A 69 -7.01 1.28 -1.27
N ALA A 70 -5.91 1.95 -1.63
CA ALA A 70 -5.98 3.22 -2.36
C ALA A 70 -6.61 3.08 -3.76
N LEU A 71 -6.49 1.89 -4.37
CA LEU A 71 -7.06 1.59 -5.68
C LEU A 71 -8.52 1.15 -5.61
N GLU A 72 -8.99 0.64 -4.47
CA GLU A 72 -10.41 0.33 -4.27
C GLU A 72 -11.27 1.57 -4.50
N PRO A 73 -12.49 1.42 -5.06
CA PRO A 73 -13.44 2.52 -5.11
C PRO A 73 -13.64 3.06 -3.69
N GLU A 74 -13.73 4.37 -3.53
CA GLU A 74 -13.95 4.98 -2.22
C GLU A 74 -15.25 4.43 -1.63
N THR A 75 -15.12 3.42 -0.77
CA THR A 75 -16.17 3.05 0.15
C THR A 75 -16.07 4.05 1.27
N GLU A 76 -17.14 4.79 1.54
CA GLU A 76 -17.24 5.56 2.76
C GLU A 76 -17.03 4.59 3.93
N ASP A 77 -15.81 4.53 4.48
CA ASP A 77 -15.44 3.71 5.64
C ASP A 77 -16.34 4.04 6.84
N ASP A 78 -16.86 5.27 6.85
CA ASP A 78 -17.89 5.75 7.76
C ASP A 78 -19.16 4.90 7.69
N VAL A 79 -19.58 4.39 6.53
CA VAL A 79 -20.82 3.61 6.41
C VAL A 79 -20.68 2.24 7.04
N GLU A 80 -19.57 1.53 6.80
CA GLU A 80 -19.37 0.21 7.42
C GLU A 80 -19.25 0.33 8.95
N THR A 81 -18.50 1.33 9.39
CA THR A 81 -18.27 1.62 10.81
C THR A 81 -19.55 2.08 11.50
N THR A 82 -20.33 2.98 10.88
CA THR A 82 -21.63 3.40 11.41
C THR A 82 -22.63 2.26 11.44
N LEU A 83 -22.74 1.44 10.39
CA LEU A 83 -23.62 0.26 10.39
C LEU A 83 -23.26 -0.70 11.53
N PHE A 84 -21.98 -0.91 11.80
CA PHE A 84 -21.56 -1.69 12.96
C PHE A 84 -22.02 -1.04 14.29
N TYR A 85 -21.86 0.28 14.44
CA TYR A 85 -22.34 1.00 15.63
C TYR A 85 -23.87 0.98 15.79
N TYR A 86 -24.62 0.91 14.70
CA TYR A 86 -26.08 0.75 14.71
C TYR A 86 -26.55 -0.70 14.93
N GLY A 87 -25.63 -1.64 15.18
CA GLY A 87 -25.96 -3.02 15.55
C GLY A 87 -26.21 -3.95 14.36
N PHE A 88 -25.84 -3.57 13.14
CA PHE A 88 -25.93 -4.46 11.99
C PHE A 88 -24.89 -5.58 12.08
N SER A 89 -25.25 -6.77 11.57
CA SER A 89 -24.35 -7.93 11.58
C SER A 89 -23.17 -7.73 10.62
N LYS A 90 -22.02 -8.34 10.95
CA LYS A 90 -20.83 -8.30 10.08
C LYS A 90 -21.10 -8.85 8.68
N ASP A 91 -21.95 -9.88 8.58
CA ASP A 91 -22.32 -10.46 7.29
C ASP A 91 -23.13 -9.49 6.43
N PHE A 92 -24.05 -8.74 7.06
CA PHE A 92 -24.85 -7.72 6.37
C PHE A 92 -23.98 -6.56 5.86
N VAL A 93 -23.09 -6.04 6.72
CA VAL A 93 -22.14 -4.98 6.34
C VAL A 93 -21.28 -5.45 5.16
N ARG A 94 -20.71 -6.66 5.26
CA ARG A 94 -19.87 -7.25 4.19
C ARG A 94 -20.62 -7.39 2.86
N ASP A 95 -21.90 -7.75 2.88
CA ASP A 95 -22.70 -7.90 1.67
C ASP A 95 -22.98 -6.55 1.00
N ILE A 96 -23.20 -5.48 1.77
CA ILE A 96 -23.31 -4.11 1.25
C ILE A 96 -22.00 -3.69 0.58
N SER A 97 -20.86 -3.87 1.26
CA SER A 97 -19.53 -3.55 0.73
C SER A 97 -19.25 -4.30 -0.57
N ARG A 98 -19.65 -5.58 -0.63
CA ARG A 98 -19.50 -6.42 -1.83
C ARG A 98 -20.30 -5.83 -2.99
N ARG A 99 -21.57 -5.44 -2.80
CA ARG A 99 -22.39 -4.85 -3.87
C ARG A 99 -21.78 -3.55 -4.38
N ARG A 100 -21.34 -2.66 -3.48
CA ARG A 100 -20.66 -1.40 -3.84
C ARG A 100 -19.41 -1.63 -4.68
N ARG A 101 -18.58 -2.62 -4.31
CA ARG A 101 -17.40 -3.00 -5.11
C ARG A 101 -17.77 -3.51 -6.50
N MET A 102 -18.89 -4.23 -6.65
CA MET A 102 -19.39 -4.72 -7.94
C MET A 102 -19.99 -3.61 -8.81
N GLU A 103 -20.51 -2.55 -8.19
CA GLU A 103 -21.03 -1.34 -8.85
C GLU A 103 -19.94 -0.31 -9.16
N GLY A 104 -18.72 -0.52 -8.63
CA GLY A 104 -17.57 0.34 -8.82
C GLY A 104 -17.05 0.36 -10.26
N ALA A 105 -16.13 1.30 -10.54
CA ALA A 105 -15.52 1.42 -11.85
C ALA A 105 -14.84 0.11 -12.30
N PRO A 106 -14.84 -0.21 -13.60
CA PRO A 106 -14.17 -1.39 -14.12
C PRO A 106 -12.69 -1.45 -13.69
N LEU A 107 -12.16 -2.66 -13.48
CA LEU A 107 -10.74 -2.87 -13.14
C LEU A 107 -9.78 -2.23 -14.15
N ALA A 108 -10.22 -2.04 -15.40
CA ALA A 108 -9.47 -1.33 -16.43
C ALA A 108 -9.11 0.12 -16.04
N ASN A 109 -9.91 0.77 -15.20
CA ASN A 109 -9.69 2.15 -14.75
C ASN A 109 -8.67 2.24 -13.60
N LEU A 110 -8.27 1.11 -12.99
CA LEU A 110 -7.29 1.10 -11.89
C LEU A 110 -5.95 1.69 -12.33
N ARG A 111 -5.53 1.43 -13.58
CA ARG A 111 -4.29 2.01 -14.12
C ARG A 111 -4.36 3.53 -14.17
N GLN A 112 -5.49 4.09 -14.59
CA GLN A 112 -5.68 5.55 -14.63
C GLN A 112 -5.64 6.15 -13.23
N LYS A 113 -6.27 5.49 -12.26
CA LYS A 113 -6.25 5.88 -10.85
C LYS A 113 -4.84 5.83 -10.25
N ALA A 114 -4.06 4.80 -10.57
CA ALA A 114 -2.68 4.66 -10.11
C ALA A 114 -1.76 5.79 -10.61
N VAL A 115 -2.03 6.34 -11.80
CA VAL A 115 -1.26 7.45 -12.38
C VAL A 115 -1.62 8.79 -11.72
N THR A 116 -2.83 8.96 -11.18
CA THR A 116 -3.25 10.23 -10.57
C THR A 116 -3.01 10.29 -9.06
N LEU A 117 -3.04 9.14 -8.37
CA LEU A 117 -2.78 9.05 -6.93
C LEU A 117 -1.32 9.35 -6.62
N LYS A 118 -1.09 10.29 -5.71
CA LYS A 118 0.24 10.65 -5.20
C LYS A 118 0.55 9.92 -3.89
N VAL A 119 1.83 9.64 -3.69
CA VAL A 119 2.40 8.94 -2.52
C VAL A 119 3.32 9.88 -1.75
#